data_AF-A0AAN6HZL4-F1
#
_entry.id   AF-A0AAN6HZL4-F1
#
_cell.length_a   1.000
_cell.length_b   1.000
_cell.length_c   1.000
_cell.angle_alpha   90.00
_cell.angle_beta   90.00
_cell.angle_gamma   90.00
#
_symmetry.space_group_name_H-M   'P 1'
#
loop_
_entity.id
_entity.type
_entity.pdbx_description
1 polymer ?
#
loop_
_entity_poly.entity_id
_entity_poly.type
_entity_poly.pdbx_seq_one_letter_code
_entity_poly.pdbx_strand_id
1 'polypeptide(L)'
;MSTEEYANLRQQILSLEFERDELVQKIDELKKRKVELSGENQFNLQEYLQTCQLLQDHSNLPSVDMEKRLQLIKMFYPHMVISDVQQEAGILSFTLKFKYYLEFKVVVEFSQERVVNLDIAKSKHTIVSEMAEINKLIRLSCAKKDLSLFIYATNSYINLAKRRLKLWTQLFDSLVAEYNVNDISPALQNDRLAVFARFKNCQIVTISKGGKQFTVHWKLAFDSDDAEFVGEFQSKLECMFTDGETSVDLDDTFNVLVKVDGIAGAISHLLKNLLD
;
A
#
# COMPACT_ATOMS: atom_id res chain seq x y z
N MET A 1 23.86 39.32 -44.30
CA MET A 1 22.86 38.91 -45.29
C MET A 1 22.95 39.84 -46.47
N SER A 2 23.08 39.29 -47.67
CA SER A 2 23.09 40.08 -48.91
C SER A 2 21.66 40.49 -49.28
N THR A 3 21.53 41.55 -50.09
CA THR A 3 20.24 42.03 -50.61
C THR A 3 19.48 40.94 -51.38
N GLU A 4 20.23 40.00 -51.95
CA GLU A 4 19.75 38.86 -52.75
C GLU A 4 19.18 37.73 -51.86
N GLU A 5 19.82 37.45 -50.71
CA GLU A 5 19.28 36.52 -49.70
C GLU A 5 17.95 37.00 -49.12
N TYR A 6 17.79 38.31 -48.93
CA TYR A 6 16.55 38.90 -48.43
C TYR A 6 15.41 38.85 -49.46
N ALA A 7 15.74 38.99 -50.74
CA ALA A 7 14.77 38.85 -51.84
C ALA A 7 14.29 37.40 -51.99
N ASN A 8 15.20 36.43 -51.87
CA ASN A 8 14.87 35.00 -51.90
C ASN A 8 14.00 34.59 -50.71
N LEU A 9 14.31 35.06 -49.49
CA LEU A 9 13.47 34.79 -48.32
C LEU A 9 12.05 35.36 -48.48
N ARG A 10 11.91 36.56 -49.05
CA ARG A 10 10.60 37.16 -49.31
C ARG A 10 9.77 36.36 -50.32
N GLN A 11 10.40 35.86 -51.38
CA GLN A 11 9.69 34.98 -52.33
C GLN A 11 9.24 33.67 -51.68
N GLN A 12 10.09 33.08 -50.82
CA GLN A 12 9.77 31.85 -50.12
C GLN A 12 8.63 32.04 -49.09
N ILE A 13 8.59 33.19 -48.42
CA ILE A 13 7.48 33.53 -47.51
C ILE A 13 6.18 33.66 -48.31
N LEU A 14 6.20 34.38 -49.44
CA LEU A 14 5.01 34.55 -50.29
C LEU A 14 4.50 33.23 -50.86
N SER A 15 5.38 32.30 -51.26
CA SER A 15 4.96 30.98 -51.72
C SER A 15 4.32 30.16 -50.60
N LEU A 16 4.88 30.22 -49.39
CA LEU A 16 4.32 29.53 -48.22
C LEU A 16 2.99 30.14 -47.76
N GLU A 17 2.82 31.45 -47.86
CA GLU A 17 1.54 32.12 -47.60
C GLU A 17 0.47 31.69 -48.60
N PHE A 18 0.83 31.55 -49.88
CA PHE A 18 -0.10 31.07 -50.91
C PHE A 18 -0.50 29.60 -50.68
N GLU A 19 0.47 28.73 -50.37
CA GLU A 19 0.20 27.32 -50.03
C GLU A 19 -0.67 27.20 -48.77
N ARG A 20 -0.43 28.04 -47.76
CA ARG A 20 -1.27 28.10 -46.55
C ARG A 20 -2.70 28.46 -46.90
N ASP A 21 -2.91 29.47 -47.74
CA ASP A 21 -4.24 29.95 -48.09
C ASP A 21 -5.01 28.91 -48.93
N GLU A 22 -4.35 28.21 -49.86
CA GLU A 22 -4.94 27.08 -50.57
C GLU A 22 -5.33 25.92 -49.63
N LEU A 23 -4.49 25.61 -48.64
CA LEU A 23 -4.77 24.56 -47.65
C LEU A 23 -5.94 24.93 -46.75
N VAL A 24 -6.04 26.19 -46.32
CA VAL A 24 -7.18 26.70 -45.54
C VAL A 24 -8.47 26.57 -46.34
N GLN A 25 -8.44 26.94 -47.63
CA GLN A 25 -9.60 26.80 -48.52
C GLN A 25 -10.05 25.34 -48.66
N LYS A 26 -9.11 24.42 -48.87
CA LYS A 26 -9.40 22.97 -48.92
C LYS A 26 -10.01 22.45 -47.62
N ILE A 27 -9.52 22.91 -46.47
CA ILE A 27 -10.07 22.53 -45.15
C ILE A 27 -11.51 23.02 -45.02
N ASP A 28 -11.80 24.25 -45.43
CA ASP A 28 -13.14 24.81 -45.33
C ASP A 28 -14.12 24.14 -46.30
N GLU A 29 -13.67 23.76 -47.51
CA GLU A 29 -14.45 22.94 -48.44
C GLU A 29 -14.73 21.54 -47.89
N LEU A 30 -13.74 20.89 -47.27
CA LEU A 30 -13.90 19.58 -46.63
C LEU A 30 -14.83 19.65 -45.42
N LYS A 31 -14.75 20.72 -44.62
CA LYS A 31 -15.68 20.97 -43.50
C LYS A 31 -17.10 21.20 -43.99
N LYS A 32 -17.30 21.99 -45.05
CA LYS A 32 -18.62 22.18 -45.67
C LYS A 32 -19.20 20.86 -46.19
N ARG A 33 -18.42 20.08 -46.93
CA ARG A 33 -18.83 18.73 -47.39
C ARG A 33 -19.18 17.80 -46.22
N LYS A 34 -18.41 17.85 -45.11
CA LYS A 34 -18.70 17.06 -43.91
C LYS A 34 -20.04 17.48 -43.27
N VAL A 35 -20.34 18.78 -43.23
CA VAL A 35 -21.61 19.29 -42.70
C VAL A 35 -22.78 18.90 -43.62
N GLU A 36 -22.62 19.00 -44.93
CA GLU A 36 -23.63 18.60 -45.93
C GLU A 36 -23.90 17.09 -45.92
N LEU A 37 -22.88 16.26 -45.67
CA LEU A 37 -23.02 14.80 -45.52
C LEU A 37 -23.56 14.38 -44.15
N SER A 38 -23.47 15.23 -43.13
CA SER A 38 -23.92 14.95 -41.76
C SER A 38 -25.40 15.24 -41.47
N GLY A 39 -26.21 15.44 -42.53
CA GLY A 39 -27.65 15.71 -42.43
C GLY A 39 -28.49 14.60 -41.78
N GLU A 40 -27.92 13.41 -41.57
CA GLU A 40 -28.49 12.37 -40.72
C GLU A 40 -27.36 11.75 -39.89
N ASN A 41 -27.49 11.74 -38.56
CA ASN A 41 -26.60 11.00 -37.66
C ASN A 41 -26.78 9.48 -37.89
N GLN A 42 -26.28 8.96 -39.01
CA GLN A 42 -26.11 7.54 -39.20
C GLN A 42 -24.86 7.13 -38.43
N PHE A 43 -25.08 6.49 -37.28
CA PHE A 43 -24.01 5.86 -36.52
C PHE A 43 -23.28 4.85 -37.42
N ASN A 44 -22.09 5.22 -37.90
CA ASN A 44 -21.27 4.36 -38.72
C ASN A 44 -20.45 3.46 -37.79
N LEU A 45 -20.95 2.22 -37.60
CA LEU A 45 -20.31 1.20 -36.78
C LEU A 45 -18.84 0.97 -37.20
N GLN A 46 -18.50 1.08 -38.48
CA GLN A 46 -17.14 0.89 -38.98
C GLN A 46 -16.21 2.03 -38.56
N GLU A 47 -16.65 3.29 -38.63
CA GLU A 47 -15.88 4.43 -38.12
C GLU A 47 -15.73 4.38 -36.60
N TYR A 48 -16.78 3.94 -35.89
CA TYR A 48 -16.71 3.72 -34.44
C TYR A 48 -15.67 2.64 -34.10
N LEU A 49 -15.71 1.49 -34.78
CA LEU A 49 -14.75 0.40 -34.57
C LEU A 49 -13.32 0.81 -34.93
N GLN A 50 -13.11 1.54 -36.04
CA GLN A 50 -11.79 2.09 -36.39
C GLN A 50 -11.30 3.11 -35.36
N THR A 51 -12.18 3.95 -34.83
CA THR A 51 -11.83 4.91 -33.77
C THR A 51 -11.46 4.17 -32.48
N CYS A 52 -12.21 3.12 -32.11
CA CYS A 52 -11.86 2.25 -31.00
C CYS A 52 -10.50 1.56 -31.20
N GLN A 53 -10.19 1.15 -32.43
CA GLN A 53 -8.92 0.49 -32.77
C GLN A 53 -7.75 1.47 -32.74
N LEU A 54 -7.91 2.68 -33.29
CA LEU A 54 -6.93 3.78 -33.17
C LEU A 54 -6.71 4.19 -31.70
N LEU A 55 -7.76 4.21 -30.88
CA LEU A 55 -7.63 4.40 -29.44
C LEU A 55 -6.92 3.23 -28.77
N GLN A 56 -7.09 1.99 -29.21
CA GLN A 56 -6.33 0.87 -28.67
C GLN A 56 -4.85 0.93 -29.07
N ASP A 57 -4.55 1.33 -30.30
CA ASP A 57 -3.21 1.30 -30.88
C ASP A 57 -2.35 2.52 -30.50
N HIS A 58 -2.97 3.66 -30.18
CA HIS A 58 -2.26 4.94 -29.96
C HIS A 58 -2.66 5.69 -28.70
N SER A 59 -3.62 5.20 -27.91
CA SER A 59 -3.97 5.87 -26.66
C SER A 59 -2.98 5.56 -25.55
N ASN A 60 -2.54 6.61 -24.86
CA ASN A 60 -1.82 6.51 -23.59
C ASN A 60 -2.77 6.42 -22.38
N LEU A 61 -4.08 6.27 -22.61
CA LEU A 61 -5.05 6.08 -21.53
C LEU A 61 -4.93 4.69 -20.92
N PRO A 62 -5.27 4.52 -19.63
CA PRO A 62 -5.31 3.20 -19.00
C PRO A 62 -6.19 2.23 -19.78
N SER A 63 -5.74 0.97 -19.86
CA SER A 63 -6.49 -0.10 -20.52
C SER A 63 -7.94 -0.15 -20.02
N VAL A 64 -8.89 -0.43 -20.92
CA VAL A 64 -10.31 -0.61 -20.58
C VAL A 64 -10.60 -2.03 -20.07
N ASP A 65 -9.63 -2.94 -20.20
CA ASP A 65 -9.75 -4.33 -19.74
C ASP A 65 -9.83 -4.41 -18.21
N MET A 66 -11.07 -4.48 -17.69
CA MET A 66 -11.34 -4.48 -16.26
C MET A 66 -10.78 -5.69 -15.53
N GLU A 67 -10.67 -6.84 -16.21
CA GLU A 67 -10.09 -8.04 -15.60
C GLU A 67 -8.59 -7.86 -15.38
N LYS A 68 -7.86 -7.39 -16.40
CA LYS A 68 -6.43 -7.08 -16.27
C LYS A 68 -6.17 -5.98 -15.24
N ARG A 69 -6.99 -4.93 -15.22
CA ARG A 69 -6.88 -3.87 -14.20
C ARG A 69 -7.09 -4.42 -12.79
N LEU A 70 -8.10 -5.27 -12.60
CA LEU A 70 -8.36 -5.87 -11.31
C LEU A 70 -7.20 -6.79 -10.88
N GLN A 71 -6.61 -7.55 -11.81
CA GLN A 71 -5.41 -8.33 -11.54
C GLN A 71 -4.23 -7.45 -11.09
N LEU A 72 -3.99 -6.33 -11.78
CA LEU A 72 -2.94 -5.37 -11.38
C LEU A 72 -3.19 -4.78 -9.98
N ILE A 73 -4.43 -4.38 -9.66
CA ILE A 73 -4.78 -3.86 -8.33
C ILE A 73 -4.54 -4.93 -7.25
N LYS A 74 -4.89 -6.19 -7.52
CA LYS A 74 -4.62 -7.32 -6.60
C LYS A 74 -3.12 -7.55 -6.36
N MET A 75 -2.26 -7.20 -7.32
CA MET A 75 -0.80 -7.28 -7.13
C MET A 75 -0.27 -6.22 -6.15
N PHE A 76 -0.87 -5.03 -6.11
CA PHE A 76 -0.51 -4.00 -5.13
C PHE A 76 -1.01 -4.33 -3.71
N TYR A 77 -2.12 -5.05 -3.60
CA TYR A 77 -2.72 -5.45 -2.32
C TYR A 77 -2.87 -6.98 -2.20
N PRO A 78 -1.77 -7.75 -2.21
CA PRO A 78 -1.79 -9.21 -2.35
C PRO A 78 -2.38 -9.96 -1.14
N HIS A 79 -2.66 -9.25 -0.05
CA HIS A 79 -3.20 -9.83 1.19
C HIS A 79 -4.61 -9.37 1.50
N MET A 80 -5.14 -8.46 0.69
CA MET A 80 -6.46 -7.87 0.82
C MET A 80 -7.43 -8.61 -0.09
N VAL A 81 -8.55 -9.03 0.47
CA VAL A 81 -9.66 -9.64 -0.25
C VAL A 81 -10.91 -8.84 0.07
N ILE A 82 -11.65 -8.46 -0.96
CA ILE A 82 -12.98 -7.86 -0.83
C ILE A 82 -13.99 -8.95 -1.18
N SER A 83 -14.96 -9.17 -0.30
CA SER A 83 -16.06 -10.13 -0.48
C SER A 83 -17.40 -9.53 -0.07
N ASP A 84 -18.49 -10.26 -0.31
CA ASP A 84 -19.84 -9.93 0.18
C ASP A 84 -20.30 -8.53 -0.21
N VAL A 85 -20.00 -8.13 -1.45
CA VAL A 85 -20.33 -6.80 -1.96
C VAL A 85 -21.83 -6.70 -2.20
N GLN A 86 -22.47 -5.73 -1.55
CA GLN A 86 -23.89 -5.39 -1.72
C GLN A 86 -24.01 -3.90 -2.00
N GLN A 87 -24.88 -3.53 -2.94
CA GLN A 87 -25.12 -2.14 -3.31
C GLN A 87 -26.62 -1.86 -3.32
N GLU A 88 -27.06 -0.92 -2.50
CA GLU A 88 -28.46 -0.51 -2.37
C GLU A 88 -28.54 1.01 -2.33
N ALA A 89 -29.24 1.64 -3.29
CA ALA A 89 -29.61 3.06 -3.27
C ALA A 89 -28.55 4.04 -2.71
N GLY A 90 -27.32 3.99 -3.22
CA GLY A 90 -26.22 4.88 -2.78
C GLY A 90 -25.42 4.37 -1.57
N ILE A 91 -25.79 3.23 -0.99
CA ILE A 91 -25.05 2.52 0.04
C ILE A 91 -24.29 1.35 -0.59
N LEU A 92 -23.00 1.29 -0.33
CA LEU A 92 -22.11 0.18 -0.68
C LEU A 92 -21.64 -0.50 0.61
N SER A 93 -21.91 -1.79 0.75
CA SER A 93 -21.37 -2.58 1.85
C SER A 93 -20.56 -3.76 1.35
N PHE A 94 -19.49 -4.10 2.07
CA PHE A 94 -18.61 -5.21 1.72
C PHE A 94 -17.79 -5.68 2.93
N THR A 95 -17.23 -6.88 2.81
CA THR A 95 -16.26 -7.41 3.76
C THR A 95 -14.85 -7.18 3.23
N LEU A 96 -14.00 -6.55 4.04
CA LEU A 96 -12.58 -6.36 3.80
C LEU A 96 -11.79 -7.35 4.66
N LYS A 97 -11.12 -8.31 4.02
CA LYS A 97 -10.39 -9.39 4.70
C LYS A 97 -8.91 -9.32 4.40
N PHE A 98 -8.11 -9.24 5.47
CA PHE A 98 -6.66 -9.39 5.45
C PHE A 98 -6.31 -10.79 5.92
N LYS A 99 -5.96 -11.67 4.98
CA LYS A 99 -5.84 -13.11 5.23
C LYS A 99 -4.95 -13.39 6.45
N TYR A 100 -5.51 -14.11 7.42
CA TYR A 100 -4.89 -14.48 8.71
C TYR A 100 -4.72 -13.36 9.73
N TYR A 101 -5.06 -12.11 9.45
CA TYR A 101 -4.82 -11.00 10.38
C TYR A 101 -6.11 -10.34 10.85
N LEU A 102 -6.84 -9.71 9.94
CA LEU A 102 -7.94 -8.81 10.26
C LEU A 102 -9.10 -9.02 9.29
N GLU A 103 -10.32 -8.78 9.76
CA GLU A 103 -11.52 -8.78 8.92
C GLU A 103 -12.46 -7.66 9.39
N PHE A 104 -12.98 -6.90 8.43
CA PHE A 104 -13.84 -5.75 8.66
C PHE A 104 -15.07 -5.83 7.78
N LYS A 105 -16.23 -5.45 8.32
CA LYS A 105 -17.40 -5.07 7.54
C LYS A 105 -17.36 -3.57 7.33
N VAL A 106 -17.43 -3.14 6.08
CA VAL A 106 -17.38 -1.74 5.68
C VAL A 106 -18.73 -1.37 5.07
N VAL A 107 -19.25 -0.21 5.45
CA VAL A 107 -20.45 0.40 4.86
C VAL A 107 -20.11 1.84 4.48
N VAL A 108 -20.32 2.18 3.22
CA VAL A 108 -20.07 3.51 2.65
C VAL A 108 -21.36 4.03 2.06
N GLU A 109 -21.78 5.22 2.46
CA GLU A 109 -22.96 5.88 1.91
C GLU A 109 -22.52 7.07 1.07
N PHE A 110 -23.09 7.17 -0.13
CA PHE A 110 -22.81 8.21 -1.11
C PHE A 110 -24.04 9.11 -1.31
N SER A 111 -23.79 10.41 -1.40
CA SER A 111 -24.76 11.38 -1.91
C SER A 111 -24.06 12.29 -2.91
N GLN A 112 -24.61 12.40 -4.13
CA GLN A 112 -24.06 13.26 -5.19
C GLN A 112 -22.53 13.11 -5.36
N GLU A 113 -22.08 11.85 -5.48
CA GLU A 113 -20.66 11.47 -5.65
C GLU A 113 -19.74 11.75 -4.45
N ARG A 114 -20.29 12.14 -3.29
CA ARG A 114 -19.53 12.35 -2.05
C ARG A 114 -19.86 11.30 -1.02
N VAL A 115 -18.85 10.87 -0.26
CA VAL A 115 -19.04 10.01 0.90
C VAL A 115 -19.69 10.82 2.02
N VAL A 116 -20.93 10.48 2.37
CA VAL A 116 -21.67 11.13 3.47
C VAL A 116 -21.53 10.38 4.77
N ASN A 117 -21.36 9.06 4.72
CA ASN A 117 -21.15 8.21 5.88
C ASN A 117 -20.16 7.09 5.58
N LEU A 118 -19.35 6.74 6.58
CA LEU A 118 -18.41 5.62 6.55
C LEU A 118 -18.48 4.92 7.90
N ASP A 119 -18.93 3.67 7.89
CA ASP A 119 -18.91 2.79 9.05
C ASP A 119 -17.98 1.60 8.80
N ILE A 120 -17.15 1.28 9.78
CA ILE A 120 -16.17 0.20 9.72
C ILE A 120 -16.26 -0.59 11.02
N ALA A 121 -16.77 -1.80 10.92
CA ALA A 121 -16.92 -2.71 12.04
C ALA A 121 -15.95 -3.88 11.92
N LYS A 122 -15.14 -4.13 12.95
CA LYS A 122 -14.27 -5.31 12.98
C LYS A 122 -15.04 -6.60 13.27
N SER A 123 -14.59 -7.71 12.69
CA SER A 123 -15.09 -9.04 13.02
C SER A 123 -14.71 -9.43 14.45
N LYS A 124 -15.64 -10.06 15.19
CA LYS A 124 -15.49 -10.43 16.61
C LYS A 124 -14.34 -11.41 16.87
N HIS A 125 -13.96 -12.18 15.86
CA HIS A 125 -12.91 -13.22 15.98
C HIS A 125 -11.50 -12.68 15.71
N THR A 126 -11.37 -11.37 15.49
CA THR A 126 -10.09 -10.76 15.17
C THR A 126 -9.28 -10.51 16.44
N ILE A 127 -8.14 -11.20 16.57
CA ILE A 127 -7.21 -11.03 17.68
C ILE A 127 -5.85 -10.62 17.11
N VAL A 128 -5.47 -9.38 17.35
CA VAL A 128 -4.13 -8.83 17.06
C VAL A 128 -3.64 -8.05 18.26
N SER A 129 -2.32 -7.97 18.43
CA SER A 129 -1.68 -7.30 19.55
C SER A 129 -1.85 -5.77 19.50
N GLU A 130 -1.98 -5.19 18.31
CA GLU A 130 -2.17 -3.73 18.11
C GLU A 130 -3.65 -3.32 18.01
N MET A 131 -4.56 -4.04 18.65
CA MET A 131 -6.00 -3.78 18.51
C MET A 131 -6.40 -2.35 18.91
N ALA A 132 -5.69 -1.74 19.87
CA ALA A 132 -5.91 -0.36 20.27
C ALA A 132 -5.64 0.63 19.11
N GLU A 133 -4.53 0.45 18.40
CA GLU A 133 -4.16 1.24 17.22
C GLU A 133 -5.14 1.02 16.07
N ILE A 134 -5.55 -0.23 15.83
CA ILE A 134 -6.57 -0.51 14.80
C ILE A 134 -7.90 0.19 15.11
N ASN A 135 -8.35 0.20 16.38
CA ASN A 135 -9.56 0.95 16.76
C ASN A 135 -9.37 2.47 16.63
N LYS A 136 -8.16 2.98 16.88
CA LYS A 136 -7.80 4.38 16.66
C LYS A 136 -7.92 4.74 15.18
N LEU A 137 -7.38 3.88 14.30
CA LEU A 137 -7.46 4.05 12.85
C LEU A 137 -8.91 4.04 12.35
N ILE A 138 -9.73 3.08 12.80
CA ILE A 138 -11.16 3.02 12.45
C ILE A 138 -11.85 4.36 12.77
N ARG A 139 -11.68 4.86 14.00
CA ARG A 139 -12.30 6.12 14.43
C ARG A 139 -11.83 7.30 13.58
N LEU A 140 -10.54 7.38 13.30
CA LEU A 140 -9.96 8.43 12.46
C LEU A 140 -10.53 8.39 11.04
N SER A 141 -10.55 7.22 10.41
CA SER A 141 -11.06 7.05 9.04
C SER A 141 -12.55 7.35 8.93
N CYS A 142 -13.37 6.88 9.87
CA CYS A 142 -14.80 7.20 9.93
C CYS A 142 -15.03 8.72 10.10
N ALA A 143 -14.28 9.37 11.00
CA ALA A 143 -14.39 10.82 11.22
C ALA A 143 -14.01 11.63 9.97
N LYS A 144 -12.95 11.22 9.26
CA LYS A 144 -12.51 11.83 8.00
C LYS A 144 -13.36 11.40 6.79
N LYS A 145 -14.22 10.39 6.94
CA LYS A 145 -14.96 9.72 5.86
C LYS A 145 -14.04 9.22 4.74
N ASP A 146 -12.84 8.77 5.13
CA ASP A 146 -11.78 8.37 4.21
C ASP A 146 -11.50 6.87 4.32
N LEU A 147 -12.12 6.12 3.41
CA LEU A 147 -11.90 4.69 3.26
C LEU A 147 -10.52 4.37 2.68
N SER A 148 -9.99 5.23 1.82
CA SER A 148 -8.68 5.03 1.20
C SER A 148 -7.58 5.06 2.26
N LEU A 149 -7.65 6.03 3.19
CA LEU A 149 -6.77 6.09 4.36
C LEU A 149 -6.83 4.80 5.18
N PHE A 150 -8.04 4.30 5.45
CA PHE A 150 -8.22 3.06 6.21
C PHE A 150 -7.54 1.87 5.53
N ILE A 151 -7.78 1.71 4.22
CA ILE A 151 -7.23 0.60 3.42
C ILE A 151 -5.70 0.70 3.37
N TYR A 152 -5.15 1.88 3.08
CA TYR A 152 -3.71 2.08 2.99
C TYR A 152 -3.01 1.83 4.32
N ALA A 153 -3.52 2.41 5.41
CA ALA A 153 -2.96 2.24 6.74
C ALA A 153 -3.04 0.81 7.26
N THR A 154 -4.16 0.12 7.00
CA THR A 154 -4.27 -1.29 7.36
C THR A 154 -3.28 -2.15 6.57
N ASN A 155 -3.09 -1.89 5.27
CA ASN A 155 -2.06 -2.58 4.48
C ASN A 155 -0.64 -2.31 5.00
N SER A 156 -0.33 -1.06 5.36
CA SER A 156 0.95 -0.68 5.97
C SER A 156 1.21 -1.48 7.26
N TYR A 157 0.22 -1.54 8.15
CA TYR A 157 0.25 -2.38 9.36
C TYR A 157 0.52 -3.86 9.03
N ILE A 158 -0.26 -4.45 8.12
CA ILE A 158 -0.13 -5.87 7.76
C ILE A 158 1.26 -6.19 7.22
N ASN A 159 1.83 -5.30 6.41
CA ASN A 159 3.18 -5.46 5.89
C ASN A 159 4.23 -5.47 7.01
N LEU A 160 4.12 -4.57 7.99
CA LEU A 160 5.02 -4.54 9.15
C LEU A 160 4.82 -5.76 10.05
N ALA A 161 3.58 -6.16 10.33
CA ALA A 161 3.28 -7.34 11.14
C ALA A 161 3.86 -8.62 10.51
N LYS A 162 3.81 -8.74 9.18
CA LYS A 162 4.45 -9.83 8.43
C LYS A 162 5.98 -9.79 8.52
N ARG A 163 6.58 -8.61 8.39
CA ARG A 163 8.03 -8.44 8.54
C ARG A 163 8.49 -8.84 9.94
N ARG A 164 7.75 -8.42 10.97
CA ARG A 164 7.98 -8.79 12.37
C ARG A 164 7.90 -10.31 12.57
N LEU A 165 6.82 -10.94 12.11
CA LEU A 165 6.65 -12.39 12.18
C LEU A 165 7.81 -13.15 11.50
N LYS A 166 8.19 -12.72 10.28
CA LYS A 166 9.30 -13.34 9.54
C LYS A 166 10.60 -13.24 10.35
N LEU A 167 10.89 -12.05 10.89
CA LEU A 167 12.11 -11.80 11.65
C LEU A 167 12.14 -12.62 12.95
N TRP A 168 11.03 -12.67 13.70
CA TRP A 168 10.92 -13.50 14.91
C TRP A 168 11.10 -14.99 14.63
N THR A 169 10.49 -15.50 13.56
CA THR A 169 10.64 -16.91 13.19
C THR A 169 12.08 -17.22 12.78
N GLN A 170 12.73 -16.31 12.05
CA GLN A 170 14.13 -16.47 11.66
C GLN A 170 15.08 -16.43 12.86
N LEU A 171 14.88 -15.49 13.80
CA LEU A 171 15.67 -15.40 15.02
C LEU A 171 15.50 -16.64 15.88
N PHE A 172 14.26 -17.12 16.04
CA PHE A 172 13.98 -18.36 16.75
C PHE A 172 14.77 -19.54 16.16
N ASP A 173 14.67 -19.76 14.85
CA ASP A 173 15.39 -20.84 14.17
C ASP A 173 16.92 -20.75 14.38
N SER A 174 17.47 -19.54 14.44
CA SER A 174 18.91 -19.32 14.63
C SER A 174 19.41 -19.45 16.07
N LEU A 175 18.55 -19.19 17.06
CA LEU A 175 18.97 -19.02 18.46
C LEU A 175 18.52 -20.16 19.37
N VAL A 176 17.46 -20.89 19.01
CA VAL A 176 16.81 -21.89 19.88
C VAL A 176 17.73 -23.03 20.34
N ALA A 177 18.81 -23.31 19.60
CA ALA A 177 19.78 -24.34 19.97
C ALA A 177 20.64 -23.95 21.18
N GLU A 178 20.81 -22.66 21.44
CA GLU A 178 21.72 -22.14 22.46
C GLU A 178 21.01 -21.31 23.54
N TYR A 179 19.92 -20.65 23.17
CA TYR A 179 19.18 -19.73 24.02
C TYR A 179 17.75 -20.21 24.22
N ASN A 180 17.18 -19.88 25.38
CA ASN A 180 15.75 -20.00 25.57
C ASN A 180 15.05 -18.77 24.96
N VAL A 181 14.20 -18.99 23.96
CA VAL A 181 13.46 -17.93 23.25
C VAL A 181 11.97 -18.05 23.56
N ASN A 182 11.41 -17.02 24.20
CA ASN A 182 9.99 -16.90 24.56
C ASN A 182 9.42 -18.09 25.37
N ASP A 183 10.28 -18.81 26.09
CA ASP A 183 9.94 -19.99 26.90
C ASP A 183 9.22 -21.07 26.09
N ILE A 184 9.56 -21.22 24.80
CA ILE A 184 8.99 -22.27 23.96
C ILE A 184 9.55 -23.62 24.40
N SER A 185 8.66 -24.50 24.86
CA SER A 185 9.05 -25.84 25.33
C SER A 185 9.80 -26.64 24.25
N PRO A 186 10.82 -27.44 24.60
CA PRO A 186 11.58 -28.24 23.65
C PRO A 186 10.73 -29.13 22.74
N ALA A 187 9.62 -29.67 23.24
CA ALA A 187 8.70 -30.51 22.47
C ALA A 187 8.01 -29.78 21.30
N LEU A 188 7.89 -28.44 21.38
CA LEU A 188 7.22 -27.61 20.38
C LEU A 188 8.19 -26.91 19.43
N GLN A 189 9.50 -27.01 19.65
CA GLN A 189 10.50 -26.30 18.82
C GLN A 189 10.49 -26.76 17.36
N ASN A 190 10.22 -28.05 17.12
CA ASN A 190 10.11 -28.61 15.77
C ASN A 190 8.71 -28.45 15.15
N ASP A 191 7.71 -28.01 15.92
CA ASP A 191 6.37 -27.77 15.42
C ASP A 191 6.26 -26.35 14.84
N ARG A 192 6.40 -26.26 13.51
CA ARG A 192 6.31 -25.00 12.76
C ARG A 192 4.98 -24.27 12.97
N LEU A 193 3.88 -24.98 13.20
CA LEU A 193 2.58 -24.37 13.43
C LEU A 193 2.51 -23.76 14.83
N ALA A 194 3.04 -24.46 15.84
CA ALA A 194 3.13 -23.94 17.21
C ALA A 194 4.02 -22.70 17.28
N VAL A 195 5.19 -22.72 16.63
CA VAL A 195 6.10 -21.58 16.52
C VAL A 195 5.42 -20.40 15.83
N PHE A 196 4.76 -20.63 14.70
CA PHE A 196 3.99 -19.59 14.00
C PHE A 196 2.91 -18.99 14.90
N ALA A 197 2.11 -19.82 15.59
CA ALA A 197 1.04 -19.36 16.46
C ALA A 197 1.59 -18.51 17.62
N ARG A 198 2.76 -18.87 18.17
CA ARG A 198 3.45 -18.11 19.22
C ARG A 198 3.90 -16.73 18.74
N PHE A 199 4.45 -16.63 17.53
CA PHE A 199 5.04 -15.38 17.03
C PHE A 199 4.09 -14.48 16.23
N LYS A 200 2.99 -15.00 15.70
CA LYS A 200 2.06 -14.28 14.81
C LYS A 200 1.62 -12.90 15.32
N ASN A 201 1.31 -12.82 16.61
CA ASN A 201 0.87 -11.59 17.28
C ASN A 201 1.85 -11.17 18.40
N CYS A 202 3.11 -11.59 18.31
CA CYS A 202 4.08 -11.39 19.36
C CYS A 202 4.78 -10.04 19.18
N GLN A 203 4.48 -9.10 20.08
CA GLN A 203 5.17 -7.81 20.17
C GLN A 203 6.53 -7.92 20.86
N ILE A 204 6.63 -8.84 21.82
CA ILE A 204 7.80 -8.95 22.70
C ILE A 204 8.50 -10.27 22.44
N VAL A 205 9.81 -10.23 22.25
CA VAL A 205 10.67 -11.40 22.22
C VAL A 205 11.64 -11.34 23.38
N THR A 206 11.67 -12.41 24.14
CA THR A 206 12.53 -12.62 25.29
C THR A 206 13.51 -13.73 24.97
N ILE A 207 14.79 -13.47 25.19
CA ILE A 207 15.90 -14.39 24.93
C ILE A 207 16.71 -14.49 26.22
N SER A 208 16.87 -15.68 26.76
CA SER A 208 17.54 -15.88 28.05
C SER A 208 18.55 -17.02 28.04
N LYS A 209 19.60 -16.86 28.86
CA LYS A 209 20.68 -17.82 29.08
C LYS A 209 21.33 -17.52 30.44
N GLY A 210 21.53 -18.55 31.27
CA GLY A 210 22.26 -18.43 32.53
C GLY A 210 21.71 -17.41 33.53
N GLY A 211 20.38 -17.22 33.60
CA GLY A 211 19.73 -16.25 34.50
C GLY A 211 19.70 -14.81 33.99
N LYS A 212 20.39 -14.51 32.88
CA LYS A 212 20.30 -13.24 32.16
C LYS A 212 19.21 -13.30 31.11
N GLN A 213 18.57 -12.16 30.85
CA GLN A 213 17.47 -12.03 29.91
C GLN A 213 17.58 -10.74 29.09
N PHE A 214 17.46 -10.90 27.78
CA PHE A 214 17.37 -9.83 26.80
C PHE A 214 15.96 -9.79 26.21
N THR A 215 15.33 -8.61 26.21
CA THR A 215 13.95 -8.43 25.78
C THR A 215 13.87 -7.35 24.71
N VAL A 216 13.27 -7.68 23.57
CA VAL A 216 13.00 -6.73 22.48
C VAL A 216 11.49 -6.59 22.32
N HIS A 217 11.01 -5.37 22.43
CA HIS A 217 9.63 -5.01 22.20
C HIS A 217 9.50 -4.25 20.88
N TRP A 218 8.80 -4.83 19.91
CA TRP A 218 8.49 -4.22 18.62
C TRP A 218 7.02 -3.81 18.56
N LYS A 219 6.76 -2.53 18.84
CA LYS A 219 5.45 -1.90 18.73
C LYS A 219 5.22 -1.37 17.31
N LEU A 220 4.00 -1.53 16.80
CA LEU A 220 3.55 -0.90 15.56
C LEU A 220 2.47 0.11 15.92
N ALA A 221 2.66 1.37 15.55
CA ALA A 221 1.74 2.45 15.89
C ALA A 221 1.74 3.51 14.79
N PHE A 222 0.81 4.44 14.85
CA PHE A 222 0.82 5.63 14.02
C PHE A 222 0.48 6.85 14.86
N ASP A 223 1.00 8.00 14.44
CA ASP A 223 0.62 9.26 15.04
C ASP A 223 -0.76 9.69 14.51
N SER A 224 -1.74 9.81 15.40
CA SER A 224 -3.08 10.27 15.02
C SER A 224 -3.18 11.78 14.97
N ASP A 225 -2.28 12.46 15.66
CA ASP A 225 -2.32 13.89 15.88
C ASP A 225 -1.52 14.60 14.77
N ASP A 226 -0.77 13.84 13.99
CA ASP A 226 -0.16 14.25 12.74
C ASP A 226 -1.25 14.61 11.70
N ALA A 227 -1.37 15.92 11.44
CA ALA A 227 -2.26 16.46 10.43
C ALA A 227 -1.90 15.95 9.02
N GLU A 228 -0.64 15.58 8.79
CA GLU A 228 -0.10 15.07 7.53
C GLU A 228 -0.12 13.54 7.48
N PHE A 229 -0.80 12.85 8.40
CA PHE A 229 -0.85 11.39 8.39
C PHE A 229 -1.42 10.83 7.08
N VAL A 230 -0.51 10.31 6.25
CA VAL A 230 -0.81 9.70 4.93
C VAL A 230 -1.16 8.20 5.03
N GLY A 231 -1.26 7.65 6.23
CA GLY A 231 -1.60 6.24 6.45
C GLY A 231 -0.41 5.30 6.59
N GLU A 232 0.76 5.77 7.02
CA GLU A 232 1.91 4.88 7.26
C GLU A 232 2.01 4.48 8.74
N PHE A 233 1.96 3.16 9.01
CA PHE A 233 2.33 2.65 10.33
C PHE A 233 3.85 2.72 10.51
N GLN A 234 4.27 3.03 11.72
CA GLN A 234 5.67 3.11 12.13
C GLN A 234 6.02 1.95 13.06
N SER A 235 7.30 1.59 13.04
CA SER A 235 7.88 0.62 13.97
C SER A 235 8.63 1.34 15.08
N LYS A 236 8.29 1.05 16.33
CA LYS A 236 9.05 1.46 17.50
C LYS A 236 9.66 0.22 18.15
N LEU A 237 10.97 0.23 18.30
CA LEU A 237 11.74 -0.83 18.94
C LEU A 237 12.21 -0.33 20.30
N GLU A 238 11.91 -1.09 21.35
CA GLU A 238 12.38 -0.87 22.70
C GLU A 238 13.12 -2.14 23.16
N CYS A 239 14.19 -1.99 23.92
CA CYS A 239 15.19 -3.02 24.17
C CYS A 239 15.68 -2.94 25.61
N MET A 240 15.57 -4.05 26.33
CA MET A 240 15.92 -4.13 27.75
C MET A 240 16.75 -5.37 28.04
N PHE A 241 17.74 -5.22 28.90
CA PHE A 241 18.54 -6.32 29.44
C PHE A 241 18.35 -6.41 30.94
N THR A 242 18.29 -7.62 31.48
CA THR A 242 18.30 -7.87 32.92
C THR A 242 19.20 -9.05 33.26
N ASP A 243 19.92 -8.96 34.37
CA ASP A 243 20.78 -10.01 34.93
C ASP A 243 20.23 -10.59 36.25
N GLY A 244 18.93 -10.39 36.49
CA GLY A 244 18.21 -10.86 37.68
C GLY A 244 18.04 -9.79 38.75
N GLU A 245 19.09 -8.99 39.02
CA GLU A 245 19.04 -7.92 40.02
C GLU A 245 18.95 -6.53 39.38
N THR A 246 19.59 -6.35 38.23
CA THR A 246 19.62 -5.06 37.52
C THR A 246 18.86 -5.15 36.20
N SER A 247 18.30 -4.01 35.79
CA SER A 247 17.65 -3.83 34.51
C SER A 247 18.25 -2.61 33.83
N VAL A 248 18.68 -2.78 32.59
CA VAL A 248 19.33 -1.74 31.78
C VAL A 248 18.52 -1.53 30.51
N ASP A 249 18.18 -0.26 30.26
CA ASP A 249 17.61 0.20 28.99
C ASP A 249 18.74 0.29 27.95
N LEU A 250 18.53 -0.34 26.80
CA LEU A 250 19.48 -0.40 25.71
C LEU A 250 18.95 0.26 24.43
N ASP A 251 17.86 1.03 24.50
CA ASP A 251 17.19 1.64 23.36
C ASP A 251 18.15 2.40 22.44
N ASP A 252 18.97 3.29 22.99
CA ASP A 252 19.90 4.10 22.19
C ASP A 252 20.96 3.26 21.48
N THR A 253 21.56 2.31 22.21
CA THR A 253 22.59 1.41 21.64
C THR A 253 21.97 0.50 20.59
N PHE A 254 20.79 -0.06 20.87
CA PHE A 254 20.07 -0.91 19.94
C PHE A 254 19.69 -0.15 18.67
N ASN A 255 19.17 1.06 18.77
CA ASN A 255 18.80 1.86 17.61
C ASN A 255 20.00 2.26 16.75
N VAL A 256 21.17 2.49 17.35
CA VAL A 256 22.42 2.69 16.58
C VAL A 256 22.81 1.41 15.85
N LEU A 257 22.81 0.26 16.53
CA LEU A 257 23.14 -1.02 15.90
C LEU A 257 22.15 -1.39 14.79
N VAL A 258 20.86 -1.13 14.97
CA VAL A 258 19.84 -1.37 13.94
C VAL A 258 20.13 -0.58 12.66
N LYS A 259 20.69 0.63 12.77
CA LYS A 259 21.07 1.44 11.59
C LYS A 259 22.28 0.87 10.85
N VAL A 260 23.20 0.21 11.56
CA VAL A 260 24.45 -0.33 10.98
C VAL A 260 24.23 -1.75 10.45
N ASP A 261 23.67 -2.63 11.28
CA ASP A 261 23.63 -4.09 11.04
C ASP A 261 22.22 -4.61 10.71
N GLY A 262 21.21 -3.74 10.76
CA GLY A 262 19.80 -4.14 10.73
C GLY A 262 19.35 -4.79 12.05
N ILE A 263 18.04 -5.05 12.17
CA ILE A 263 17.44 -5.56 13.42
C ILE A 263 18.03 -6.91 13.85
N ALA A 264 18.15 -7.87 12.93
CA ALA A 264 18.66 -9.20 13.26
C ALA A 264 20.15 -9.17 13.64
N GLY A 265 20.94 -8.34 12.96
CA GLY A 265 22.36 -8.13 13.28
C GLY A 265 22.55 -7.46 14.63
N ALA A 266 21.78 -6.41 14.92
CA ALA A 266 21.78 -5.72 16.21
C ALA A 266 21.45 -6.67 17.37
N ILE A 267 20.43 -7.51 17.21
CA ILE A 267 20.07 -8.52 18.22
C ILE A 267 21.22 -9.51 18.40
N SER A 268 21.75 -10.07 17.31
CA SER A 268 22.87 -11.04 17.38
C SER A 268 24.12 -10.45 18.04
N HIS A 269 24.41 -9.18 17.77
CA HIS A 269 25.55 -8.47 18.36
C HIS A 269 25.34 -8.25 19.86
N LEU A 270 24.16 -7.80 20.29
CA LEU A 270 23.86 -7.64 21.71
C LEU A 270 23.87 -8.97 22.46
N LEU A 271 23.33 -10.04 21.90
CA LEU A 271 23.33 -11.36 22.54
C LEU A 271 24.75 -11.85 22.84
N LYS A 272 25.67 -11.75 21.88
CA LYS A 272 27.09 -12.14 22.06
C LYS A 272 27.84 -11.35 23.14
N ASN A 273 27.43 -10.12 23.40
CA ASN A 273 28.10 -9.27 24.40
C ASN A 273 27.43 -9.35 25.78
N LEU A 274 26.15 -9.73 25.84
CA LEU A 274 25.35 -9.68 27.07
C LEU A 274 25.10 -11.06 27.67
N LEU A 275 24.81 -12.06 26.84
CA LEU A 275 24.36 -13.40 27.27
C LEU A 275 25.41 -14.50 27.13
N ASP A 276 26.45 -14.29 26.33
CA ASP A 276 27.66 -15.12 26.30
C ASP A 276 28.68 -14.67 27.37
#